data_AF-A0A0L7SX05-F1
#
_entry.id   AF-A0A0L7SX05-F1
#
_cell.length_a   1.000
_cell.length_b   1.000
_cell.length_c   1.000
_cell.angle_alpha   90.00
_cell.angle_beta   90.00
_cell.angle_gamma   90.00
#
_symmetry.space_group_name_H-M   'P 1'
#
loop_
_entity.id
_entity.type
_entity.pdbx_description
1 polymer ?
#
loop_
_entity_poly.entity_id
_entity_poly.type
_entity_poly.pdbx_seq_one_letter_code
_entity_poly.pdbx_strand_id
1 'polypeptide(L)'
;FYQDVKHQLLANGRRPEDLHIFQGVSVIVGDDAEDVEQQYQTTAALVSIEDALNYLGRFFEHHDFSQYPLDAPFPELGQLGQNSFRSTTDEIKRKAREHNHSLRQAALEAATPRPLFHGTPEQVADGLQHWFEIGAADGFIINGGTPDTFPRFVDRVVPILQARGLSRSEYPGTTLRASLGLATPDNQFSAK
;
A
#
# COMPACT_ATOMS: atom_id res chain seq x y z
N PHE A 1 -4.68 16.23 -5.74
CA PHE A 1 -5.64 15.72 -4.73
C PHE A 1 -5.43 16.33 -3.36
N TYR A 2 -4.37 16.01 -2.61
CA TYR A 2 -4.17 16.50 -1.24
C TYR A 2 -4.26 18.03 -1.15
N GLN A 3 -3.46 18.74 -1.97
CA GLN A 3 -3.46 20.19 -2.04
C GLN A 3 -4.85 20.75 -2.41
N ASP A 4 -5.54 20.11 -3.37
CA ASP A 4 -6.88 20.52 -3.80
C ASP A 4 -7.89 20.44 -2.65
N VAL A 5 -7.90 19.32 -1.91
CA VAL A 5 -8.78 19.12 -0.76
C VAL A 5 -8.48 20.16 0.33
N LYS A 6 -7.19 20.39 0.65
CA LYS A 6 -6.80 21.40 1.65
C LYS A 6 -7.19 22.81 1.21
N HIS A 7 -7.09 23.15 -0.07
CA HIS A 7 -7.56 24.45 -0.60
C HIS A 7 -9.08 24.61 -0.54
N GLN A 8 -9.84 23.54 -0.80
CA GLN A 8 -11.31 23.57 -0.69
C GLN A 8 -11.78 23.85 0.74
N LEU A 9 -11.04 23.41 1.77
CA LEU A 9 -11.38 23.71 3.17
C LEU A 9 -11.38 25.23 3.42
N LEU A 10 -10.34 25.92 2.95
CA LEU A 10 -10.22 27.37 3.08
C LEU A 10 -11.40 28.09 2.40
N ALA A 11 -11.78 27.66 1.19
CA ALA A 11 -12.93 28.20 0.47
C ALA A 11 -14.27 28.01 1.20
N ASN A 12 -14.34 27.06 2.14
CA ASN A 12 -15.51 26.76 2.95
C ASN A 12 -15.37 27.23 4.41
N GLY A 13 -14.43 28.15 4.70
CA GLY A 13 -14.27 28.73 6.04
C GLY A 13 -13.70 27.76 7.08
N ARG A 14 -13.04 26.68 6.65
CA ARG A 14 -12.36 25.71 7.52
C ARG A 14 -10.85 25.84 7.37
N ARG A 15 -10.11 25.40 8.38
CA ARG A 15 -8.65 25.37 8.34
C ARG A 15 -8.14 24.06 7.76
N PRO A 16 -6.97 24.03 7.10
CA PRO A 16 -6.39 22.81 6.54
C PRO A 16 -6.21 21.65 7.55
N GLU A 17 -5.98 21.98 8.83
CA GLU A 17 -5.83 21.04 9.94
C GLU A 17 -7.16 20.45 10.46
N ASP A 18 -8.31 20.99 10.06
CA ASP A 18 -9.61 20.50 10.53
C ASP A 18 -10.03 19.19 9.84
N LEU A 19 -9.26 18.71 8.85
CA LEU A 19 -9.47 17.45 8.14
C LEU A 19 -8.14 16.77 7.84
N HIS A 20 -8.02 15.52 8.28
CA HIS A 20 -6.87 14.66 8.00
C HIS A 20 -7.15 13.71 6.83
N ILE A 21 -6.19 13.58 5.94
CA ILE A 21 -6.20 12.66 4.80
C ILE A 21 -5.28 11.50 5.15
N PHE A 22 -5.88 10.32 5.39
CA PHE A 22 -5.12 9.11 5.65
C PHE A 22 -5.09 8.19 4.44
N GLN A 23 -3.89 7.86 3.99
CA GLN A 23 -3.68 6.90 2.91
C GLN A 23 -3.63 5.48 3.48
N GLY A 24 -4.40 4.56 2.89
CA GLY A 24 -4.28 3.15 3.18
C GLY A 24 -3.04 2.58 2.51
N VAL A 25 -2.09 2.08 3.30
CA VAL A 25 -0.81 1.57 2.79
C VAL A 25 -0.55 0.19 3.33
N SER A 26 -0.14 -0.72 2.45
CA SER A 26 0.37 -2.03 2.86
C SER A 26 1.85 -1.93 3.14
N VAL A 27 2.36 -2.72 4.10
CA VAL A 27 3.78 -2.75 4.44
C VAL A 27 4.32 -4.18 4.54
N ILE A 28 5.61 -4.37 4.25
CA ILE A 28 6.41 -5.53 4.68
C ILE A 28 7.68 -5.01 5.34
N VAL A 29 7.94 -5.42 6.58
CA VAL A 29 9.09 -4.98 7.37
C VAL A 29 10.00 -6.18 7.61
N GLY A 30 11.10 -6.27 6.88
CA GLY A 30 12.09 -7.34 7.03
C GLY A 30 13.39 -6.87 7.65
N ASP A 31 14.20 -7.81 8.13
CA ASP A 31 15.56 -7.55 8.62
C ASP A 31 16.50 -7.16 7.47
N ASP A 32 16.28 -7.74 6.29
CA ASP A 32 17.02 -7.50 5.05
C ASP A 32 16.15 -7.86 3.83
N ALA A 33 16.74 -7.80 2.63
CA ALA A 33 16.03 -8.09 1.38
C ALA A 33 15.56 -9.56 1.28
N GLU A 34 16.26 -10.50 1.90
CA GLU A 34 15.90 -11.92 1.89
C GLU A 34 14.69 -12.19 2.79
N ASP A 35 14.66 -11.61 4.00
CA ASP A 35 13.50 -11.69 4.90
C ASP A 35 12.24 -11.05 4.26
N VAL A 36 12.39 -9.89 3.61
CA VAL A 36 11.28 -9.25 2.87
C VAL A 36 10.75 -10.16 1.77
N GLU A 37 11.65 -10.79 1.00
CA GLU A 37 11.26 -11.70 -0.07
C GLU A 37 10.55 -12.94 0.49
N GLN A 38 11.07 -13.54 1.55
CA GLN A 38 10.48 -14.70 2.18
C GLN A 38 9.08 -14.40 2.73
N GLN A 39 8.88 -13.26 3.39
CA GLN A 39 7.57 -12.82 3.88
C GLN A 39 6.58 -12.61 2.73
N TYR A 40 7.05 -11.99 1.64
CA TYR A 40 6.24 -11.81 0.44
C TYR A 40 5.81 -13.16 -0.15
N GLN A 41 6.75 -14.08 -0.37
CA GLN A 41 6.48 -15.41 -0.92
C GLN A 41 5.52 -16.21 -0.03
N THR A 42 5.68 -16.12 1.29
CA THR A 42 4.76 -16.75 2.25
C THR A 42 3.32 -16.23 2.09
N THR A 43 3.17 -14.91 1.90
CA THR A 43 1.86 -14.29 1.68
C THR A 43 1.29 -14.67 0.32
N ALA A 44 2.10 -14.62 -0.75
CA ALA A 44 1.70 -14.99 -2.09
C ALA A 44 1.27 -16.46 -2.20
N ALA A 45 1.93 -17.35 -1.45
CA ALA A 45 1.60 -18.77 -1.39
C ALA A 45 0.23 -19.07 -0.75
N LEU A 46 -0.41 -18.10 -0.08
CA LEU A 46 -1.78 -18.25 0.43
C LEU A 46 -2.83 -18.18 -0.67
N VAL A 47 -2.48 -17.62 -1.84
CA VAL A 47 -3.36 -17.56 -3.01
C VAL A 47 -3.20 -18.84 -3.82
N SER A 48 -4.31 -19.50 -4.12
CA SER A 48 -4.28 -20.68 -4.98
C SER A 48 -3.81 -20.28 -6.39
N ILE A 49 -3.07 -21.17 -7.06
CA ILE A 49 -2.60 -20.85 -8.42
C ILE A 49 -3.76 -20.67 -9.40
N GLU A 50 -4.87 -21.38 -9.20
CA GLU A 50 -6.09 -21.24 -10.02
C GLU A 50 -6.67 -19.83 -9.90
N ASP A 51 -6.82 -19.33 -8.67
CA ASP A 51 -7.31 -17.97 -8.41
C ASP A 51 -6.35 -16.91 -8.97
N ALA A 52 -5.05 -17.14 -8.83
CA ALA A 52 -4.03 -16.24 -9.35
C ALA A 52 -4.06 -16.12 -10.88
N LEU A 53 -4.22 -17.24 -11.59
CA LEU A 53 -4.35 -17.25 -13.06
C LEU A 53 -5.66 -16.59 -13.51
N ASN A 54 -6.76 -16.83 -12.79
CA ASN A 54 -8.05 -16.20 -13.09
C ASN A 54 -7.95 -14.67 -12.90
N TYR A 55 -7.34 -14.22 -11.80
CA TYR A 55 -7.11 -12.81 -11.53
C TYR A 55 -6.21 -12.16 -12.60
N LEU A 56 -5.12 -12.84 -12.98
CA LEU A 56 -4.26 -12.39 -14.08
C LEU A 56 -5.04 -12.29 -15.41
N GLY A 57 -5.85 -13.30 -15.72
CA GLY A 57 -6.71 -13.36 -16.91
C GLY A 57 -7.60 -12.12 -17.07
N ARG A 58 -8.14 -11.58 -15.98
CA ARG A 58 -8.96 -10.36 -15.98
C ARG A 58 -8.28 -9.18 -16.67
N PHE A 59 -6.98 -9.00 -16.49
CA PHE A 59 -6.25 -7.90 -17.12
C PHE A 59 -6.08 -8.10 -18.63
N PHE A 60 -6.06 -9.36 -19.07
CA PHE A 60 -5.88 -9.78 -20.45
C PHE A 60 -7.20 -10.27 -21.08
N GLU A 61 -8.30 -9.51 -20.90
CA GLU A 61 -9.60 -9.81 -21.56
C GLU A 61 -10.17 -11.19 -21.17
N HIS A 62 -9.97 -11.60 -19.91
CA HIS A 62 -10.35 -12.92 -19.40
C HIS A 62 -9.65 -14.08 -20.12
N HIS A 63 -8.42 -13.86 -20.61
CA HIS A 63 -7.61 -14.90 -21.23
C HIS A 63 -7.32 -16.05 -20.27
N ASP A 64 -7.49 -17.27 -20.76
CA ASP A 64 -7.23 -18.49 -20.00
C ASP A 64 -5.73 -18.78 -19.97
N PHE A 65 -5.07 -18.48 -18.85
CA PHE A 65 -3.65 -18.79 -18.68
C PHE A 65 -3.37 -20.25 -18.28
N SER A 66 -4.38 -21.04 -17.93
CA SER A 66 -4.19 -22.45 -17.53
C SER A 66 -3.70 -23.34 -18.69
N GLN A 67 -3.84 -22.86 -19.94
CA GLN A 67 -3.34 -23.52 -21.14
C GLN A 67 -1.81 -23.53 -21.26
N TYR A 68 -1.09 -22.74 -20.45
CA TYR A 68 0.38 -22.64 -20.51
C TYR A 68 1.05 -23.36 -19.34
N PRO A 69 2.29 -23.86 -19.51
CA PRO A 69 3.06 -24.42 -18.39
C PRO A 69 3.39 -23.36 -17.33
N LEU A 70 3.05 -23.63 -16.08
CA LEU A 70 3.19 -22.68 -14.96
C LEU A 70 4.64 -22.21 -14.73
N ASP A 71 5.58 -23.14 -14.86
CA ASP A 71 6.99 -22.89 -14.53
C ASP A 71 7.83 -22.57 -15.78
N ALA A 72 7.19 -22.38 -16.94
CA ALA A 72 7.81 -21.80 -18.12
C ALA A 72 7.82 -20.26 -18.05
N PRO A 73 8.70 -19.58 -18.80
CA PRO A 73 8.68 -18.12 -18.91
C PRO A 73 7.29 -17.58 -19.25
N PHE A 74 6.97 -16.39 -18.75
CA PHE A 74 5.70 -15.73 -19.03
C PHE A 74 5.44 -15.67 -20.56
N PRO A 75 4.24 -16.07 -21.03
CA PRO A 75 3.96 -16.18 -22.46
C PRO A 75 4.04 -14.82 -23.16
N GLU A 76 4.49 -14.82 -24.41
CA GLU A 76 4.47 -13.63 -25.27
C GLU A 76 3.06 -13.41 -25.84
N LEU A 77 2.31 -12.49 -25.23
CA LEU A 77 0.90 -12.24 -25.53
C LEU A 77 0.65 -11.14 -26.58
N GLY A 78 1.71 -10.56 -27.14
CA GLY A 78 1.61 -9.49 -28.13
C GLY A 78 0.79 -8.28 -27.65
N GLN A 79 -0.32 -8.00 -28.34
CA GLN A 79 -1.20 -6.85 -28.07
C GLN A 79 -2.37 -7.15 -27.14
N LEU A 80 -2.47 -8.38 -26.62
CA LEU A 80 -3.57 -8.76 -25.74
C LEU A 80 -3.63 -7.86 -24.50
N GLY A 81 -4.84 -7.40 -24.15
CA GLY A 81 -5.08 -6.51 -23.02
C GLY A 81 -4.83 -5.02 -23.29
N GLN A 82 -4.47 -4.62 -24.52
CA GLN A 82 -4.29 -3.21 -24.89
C GLN A 82 -5.59 -2.39 -24.84
N ASN A 83 -6.75 -3.03 -25.03
CA ASN A 83 -8.05 -2.34 -25.06
C ASN A 83 -8.76 -2.33 -23.70
N SER A 84 -8.16 -2.95 -22.68
CA SER A 84 -8.73 -3.03 -21.33
C SER A 84 -7.82 -2.33 -20.33
N PHE A 85 -6.85 -3.06 -19.75
CA PHE A 85 -6.01 -2.57 -18.66
C PHE A 85 -4.59 -2.27 -19.15
N ARG A 86 -4.45 -1.49 -20.22
CA ARG A 86 -3.16 -1.30 -20.93
C ARG A 86 -1.98 -1.00 -20.01
N SER A 87 -2.13 -0.03 -19.09
CA SER A 87 -1.06 0.34 -18.16
C SER A 87 -0.65 -0.83 -17.27
N THR A 88 -1.62 -1.59 -16.75
CA THR A 88 -1.36 -2.76 -15.90
C THR A 88 -0.76 -3.92 -16.70
N THR A 89 -1.28 -4.23 -17.90
CA THR A 89 -0.76 -5.32 -18.73
C THR A 89 0.64 -5.01 -19.24
N ASP A 90 0.93 -3.77 -19.61
CA ASP A 90 2.28 -3.33 -20.00
C ASP A 90 3.24 -3.42 -18.82
N GLU A 91 2.83 -3.05 -17.61
CA GLU A 91 3.63 -3.23 -16.40
C GLU A 91 3.92 -4.71 -16.09
N ILE A 92 2.90 -5.58 -16.15
CA ILE A 92 3.06 -7.03 -15.92
C ILE A 92 4.03 -7.63 -16.95
N LYS A 93 3.84 -7.34 -18.24
CA LYS A 93 4.74 -7.82 -19.31
C LYS A 93 6.17 -7.31 -19.11
N ARG A 94 6.33 -6.04 -18.73
CA ARG A 94 7.64 -5.44 -18.47
C ARG A 94 8.34 -6.12 -17.29
N LYS A 95 7.68 -6.24 -16.14
CA LYS A 95 8.22 -6.91 -14.95
C LYS A 95 8.57 -8.37 -15.22
N ALA A 96 7.71 -9.09 -15.94
CA ALA A 96 7.95 -10.49 -16.28
C ALA A 96 9.22 -10.66 -17.14
N ARG A 97 9.47 -9.73 -18.08
CA ARG A 97 10.70 -9.72 -18.90
C ARG A 97 11.94 -9.32 -18.11
N GLU A 98 11.85 -8.25 -17.31
CA GLU A 98 13.00 -7.74 -16.53
C GLU A 98 13.49 -8.76 -15.49
N HIS A 99 12.56 -9.46 -14.83
CA HIS A 99 12.88 -10.42 -13.77
C HIS A 99 12.87 -11.89 -14.24
N ASN A 100 12.69 -12.14 -15.54
CA ASN A 100 12.56 -13.49 -16.12
C ASN A 100 11.52 -14.36 -15.39
N HIS A 101 10.35 -13.79 -15.08
CA HIS A 101 9.33 -14.51 -14.33
C HIS A 101 8.75 -15.69 -15.10
N SER A 102 8.48 -16.77 -14.37
CA SER A 102 7.57 -17.80 -14.85
C SER A 102 6.13 -17.30 -14.85
N LEU A 103 5.23 -18.00 -15.57
CA LEU A 103 3.80 -17.70 -15.50
C LEU A 103 3.27 -17.74 -14.06
N ARG A 104 3.72 -18.72 -13.26
CA ARG A 104 3.36 -18.86 -11.84
C ARG A 104 3.73 -17.60 -11.06
N GLN A 105 4.96 -17.11 -11.22
CA GLN A 105 5.44 -15.93 -10.50
C GLN A 105 4.66 -14.68 -10.90
N ALA A 106 4.45 -14.47 -12.20
CA ALA A 106 3.69 -13.32 -12.70
C ALA A 106 2.23 -13.35 -12.25
N ALA A 107 1.59 -14.53 -12.23
CA ALA A 107 0.22 -14.69 -11.76
C ALA A 107 0.09 -14.39 -10.25
N LEU A 108 0.99 -14.95 -9.44
CA LEU A 108 1.01 -14.71 -8.00
C LEU A 108 1.32 -13.24 -7.67
N GLU A 109 2.21 -12.59 -8.42
CA GLU A 109 2.50 -11.17 -8.23
C GLU A 109 1.34 -10.27 -8.66
N ALA A 110 0.64 -10.62 -9.75
CA ALA A 110 -0.55 -9.89 -10.16
C ALA A 110 -1.69 -10.01 -9.12
N ALA A 111 -1.89 -11.21 -8.56
CA ALA A 111 -2.92 -11.46 -7.55
C ALA A 111 -2.54 -10.95 -6.16
N THR A 112 -1.24 -10.90 -5.86
CA THR A 112 -0.68 -10.44 -4.59
C THR A 112 0.38 -9.37 -4.87
N PRO A 113 -0.01 -8.12 -5.22
CA PRO A 113 0.94 -7.07 -5.51
C PRO A 113 1.85 -6.81 -4.31
N ARG A 114 3.15 -6.65 -4.57
CA ARG A 114 4.12 -6.26 -3.54
C ARG A 114 3.69 -4.92 -2.93
N PRO A 115 3.65 -4.80 -1.59
CA PRO A 115 3.37 -3.54 -0.93
C PRO A 115 4.33 -2.44 -1.37
N LEU A 116 3.84 -1.21 -1.54
CA LEU A 116 4.69 -0.08 -1.95
C LEU A 116 5.83 0.16 -0.95
N PHE A 117 5.53 0.03 0.35
CA PHE A 117 6.51 0.18 1.42
C PHE A 117 6.95 -1.20 1.90
N HIS A 118 7.98 -1.74 1.27
CA HIS A 118 8.62 -2.99 1.69
C HIS A 118 10.12 -2.79 1.83
N GLY A 119 10.72 -3.36 2.87
CA GLY A 119 12.15 -3.19 3.12
C GLY A 119 12.52 -3.35 4.58
N THR A 120 13.71 -2.85 4.89
CA THR A 120 14.18 -2.62 6.26
C THR A 120 13.29 -1.59 6.99
N PRO A 121 13.30 -1.57 8.33
CA PRO A 121 12.56 -0.58 9.11
C PRO A 121 12.85 0.87 8.68
N GLU A 122 14.12 1.18 8.39
CA GLU A 122 14.58 2.47 7.91
C GLU A 122 13.99 2.82 6.54
N GLN A 123 14.03 1.89 5.59
CA GLN A 123 13.47 2.12 4.24
C GLN A 123 11.96 2.37 4.29
N VAL A 124 11.24 1.62 5.13
CA VAL A 124 9.79 1.84 5.34
C VAL A 124 9.53 3.20 5.98
N ALA A 125 10.29 3.57 7.02
CA ALA A 125 10.18 4.89 7.66
C ALA A 125 10.50 6.03 6.69
N ASP A 126 11.54 5.90 5.87
CA ASP A 126 11.95 6.87 4.86
C ASP A 126 10.85 7.09 3.81
N GLY A 127 10.23 6.01 3.33
CA GLY A 127 9.12 6.10 2.39
C GLY A 127 7.90 6.82 2.96
N LEU A 128 7.51 6.48 4.19
CA LEU A 128 6.37 7.12 4.87
C LEU A 128 6.66 8.60 5.16
N GLN A 129 7.87 8.92 5.61
CA GLN A 129 8.32 10.29 5.83
C GLN A 129 8.27 11.09 4.53
N HIS A 130 8.81 10.55 3.44
CA HIS A 130 8.81 11.23 2.15
C HIS A 130 7.38 11.60 1.71
N TRP A 131 6.44 10.65 1.82
CA TRP A 131 5.03 10.89 1.49
C TRP A 131 4.38 11.94 2.38
N PHE A 132 4.71 11.96 3.66
CA PHE A 132 4.24 12.98 4.59
C PHE A 132 4.79 14.37 4.22
N GLU A 133 6.10 14.49 3.99
CA GLU A 133 6.78 15.77 3.72
C GLU A 133 6.38 16.41 2.39
N ILE A 134 6.12 15.61 1.35
CA ILE A 134 5.62 16.14 0.07
C ILE A 134 4.12 16.48 0.09
N GLY A 135 3.45 16.28 1.23
CA GLY A 135 2.02 16.51 1.38
C GLY A 135 1.18 15.52 0.57
N ALA A 136 1.50 14.22 0.62
CA ALA A 136 0.65 13.16 0.07
C ALA A 136 -0.42 12.69 1.08
N ALA A 137 -0.12 12.81 2.39
CA ALA A 137 -1.00 12.37 3.48
C ALA A 137 -0.69 13.11 4.79
N ASP A 138 -1.70 13.22 5.68
CA ASP A 138 -1.53 13.64 7.08
C ASP A 138 -1.21 12.45 8.01
N GLY A 139 -1.27 11.23 7.48
CA GLY A 139 -1.04 9.98 8.20
C GLY A 139 -1.43 8.76 7.37
N PHE A 140 -1.31 7.58 7.97
CA PHE A 140 -1.44 6.32 7.24
C PHE A 140 -2.30 5.31 7.99
N ILE A 141 -3.14 4.59 7.25
CA ILE A 141 -3.80 3.38 7.72
C ILE A 141 -2.93 2.22 7.27
N ILE A 142 -2.25 1.58 8.22
CA ILE A 142 -1.30 0.50 7.95
C ILE A 142 -2.05 -0.82 7.79
N ASN A 143 -1.83 -1.49 6.68
CA ASN A 143 -2.33 -2.83 6.38
C ASN A 143 -1.16 -3.82 6.36
N GLY A 144 -1.34 -4.97 7.01
CA GLY A 144 -0.39 -6.08 6.97
C GLY A 144 -0.95 -7.28 6.24
N GLY A 145 -0.10 -7.98 5.49
CA GLY A 145 -0.47 -9.24 4.83
C GLY A 145 -0.49 -10.43 5.80
N THR A 146 0.18 -10.32 6.94
CA THR A 146 0.33 -11.38 7.94
C THR A 146 0.14 -10.85 9.36
N PRO A 147 -0.19 -11.71 10.34
CA PRO A 147 -0.29 -11.32 11.75
C PRO A 147 1.00 -10.68 12.30
N ASP A 148 2.17 -11.10 11.79
CA ASP A 148 3.48 -10.62 12.25
C ASP A 148 3.84 -9.22 11.72
N THR A 149 3.11 -8.73 10.72
CA THR A 149 3.41 -7.42 10.11
C THR A 149 3.25 -6.28 11.12
N PHE A 150 2.20 -6.31 11.95
CA PHE A 150 1.93 -5.24 12.92
C PHE A 150 2.96 -5.17 14.06
N PRO A 151 3.31 -6.28 14.74
CA PRO A 151 4.40 -6.27 15.71
C PRO A 151 5.70 -5.73 15.12
N ARG A 152 6.12 -6.19 13.93
CA ARG A 152 7.34 -5.70 13.27
C ARG A 152 7.29 -4.20 12.98
N PHE A 153 6.16 -3.70 12.48
CA PHE A 153 5.99 -2.28 12.23
C PHE A 153 6.03 -1.44 13.52
N VAL A 154 5.29 -1.86 14.55
CA VAL A 154 5.21 -1.15 15.83
C VAL A 154 6.55 -1.18 16.56
N ASP A 155 7.25 -2.31 16.58
CA ASP A 155 8.48 -2.46 17.35
C ASP A 155 9.71 -1.87 16.63
N ARG A 156 9.69 -1.77 15.30
CA ARG A 156 10.88 -1.39 14.51
C ARG A 156 10.74 -0.12 13.70
N VAL A 157 9.55 0.20 13.18
CA VAL A 157 9.34 1.40 12.35
C VAL A 157 8.88 2.58 13.20
N VAL A 158 7.93 2.37 14.11
CA VAL A 158 7.38 3.45 14.95
C VAL A 158 8.46 4.16 15.78
N PRO A 159 9.44 3.48 16.42
CA PRO A 159 10.50 4.15 17.16
C PRO A 159 11.37 5.06 16.29
N ILE A 160 11.61 4.67 15.03
CA ILE A 160 12.34 5.51 14.06
C ILE A 160 11.53 6.76 13.76
N LEU A 161 10.24 6.62 13.46
CA LEU A 161 9.36 7.77 13.20
C LEU A 161 9.23 8.69 14.43
N GLN A 162 9.20 8.15 15.65
CA GLN A 162 9.20 8.91 16.89
C GLN A 162 10.53 9.68 17.09
N ALA A 163 11.68 9.02 16.87
CA ALA A 163 12.98 9.67 16.95
C ALA A 163 13.14 10.82 15.95
N ARG A 164 12.43 10.75 14.82
CA ARG A 164 12.34 11.79 13.80
C ARG A 164 11.27 12.85 14.06
N GLY A 165 10.48 12.73 15.13
CA GLY A 165 9.39 13.66 15.46
C GLY A 165 8.16 13.54 14.54
N LEU A 166 8.04 12.46 13.78
CA LEU A 166 6.95 12.21 12.83
C LEU A 166 5.79 11.42 13.44
N SER A 167 6.01 10.81 14.60
CA SER A 167 4.99 10.10 15.35
C SER A 167 5.02 10.53 16.81
N ARG A 168 3.85 10.52 17.44
CA ARG A 168 3.70 10.84 18.87
C ARG A 168 4.41 9.80 19.75
N SER A 169 5.00 10.25 20.84
CA SER A 169 5.48 9.39 21.94
C SER A 169 4.39 9.08 22.96
N GLU A 170 3.43 9.99 23.13
CA GLU A 170 2.32 9.89 24.09
C GLU A 170 1.01 10.37 23.47
N TYR A 171 -0.12 9.90 24.00
CA TYR A 171 -1.43 10.35 23.53
C TYR A 171 -1.79 11.71 24.16
N PRO A 172 -2.11 12.74 23.35
CA PRO A 172 -2.38 14.08 23.86
C PRO A 172 -3.75 14.22 24.56
N GLY A 173 -4.54 13.14 24.67
CA GLY A 173 -5.83 13.13 25.34
C GLY A 173 -6.52 11.78 25.27
N THR A 174 -7.73 11.71 25.83
CA THR A 174 -8.49 10.45 26.01
C THR A 174 -9.48 10.15 24.89
N THR A 175 -9.64 11.05 23.92
CA THR A 175 -10.55 10.87 22.79
C THR A 175 -9.78 10.70 21.49
N LEU A 176 -10.38 10.02 20.51
CA LEU A 176 -9.83 9.93 19.16
C LEU A 176 -9.61 11.33 18.56
N ARG A 177 -10.53 12.25 18.82
CA ARG A 177 -10.46 13.63 18.35
C ARG A 177 -9.25 14.36 18.92
N ALA A 178 -9.00 14.26 20.23
CA ALA A 178 -7.80 14.80 20.87
C ALA A 178 -6.53 14.16 20.30
N SER A 179 -6.55 12.84 20.11
CA SER A 179 -5.45 12.09 19.48
C SER A 179 -5.14 12.54 18.05
N LEU A 180 -6.09 13.17 17.36
CA LEU A 180 -5.94 13.71 16.02
C LEU A 180 -5.73 15.23 16.02
N GLY A 181 -5.64 15.89 17.18
CA GLY A 181 -5.51 17.35 17.25
C GLY A 181 -6.73 18.11 16.71
N LEU A 182 -7.90 17.46 16.64
CA LEU A 182 -9.12 18.05 16.11
C LEU A 182 -9.90 18.80 17.20
N ALA A 183 -10.53 19.91 16.86
CA ALA A 183 -11.37 20.68 17.79
C ALA A 183 -12.64 19.91 18.16
N THR A 184 -13.05 20.00 19.43
CA THR A 184 -14.34 19.50 19.93
C THR A 184 -15.47 20.32 19.27
N PRO A 185 -16.45 19.67 18.61
CA PRO A 185 -17.55 20.40 18.00
C PRO A 185 -18.46 20.98 19.08
N ASP A 186 -18.82 22.25 18.92
CA ASP A 186 -19.84 22.86 19.77
C ASP A 186 -21.22 22.24 19.49
N ASN A 187 -21.99 22.02 20.54
CA ASN A 187 -23.37 21.58 20.38
C ASN A 187 -24.21 22.76 19.86
N GLN A 188 -24.60 22.72 18.58
CA GLN A 188 -25.42 23.75 17.94
C GLN A 188 -26.80 23.96 18.59
N PHE A 189 -27.22 23.07 19.50
CA PHE A 189 -28.50 23.14 20.21
C PHE A 189 -28.39 23.63 21.65
N SER A 190 -27.18 23.79 22.22
CA SER A 190 -27.03 24.25 23.62
C SER A 190 -27.15 25.76 23.80
N ALA A 191 -27.14 26.53 22.71
CA ALA A 191 -27.45 27.96 22.71
C ALA A 191 -28.86 28.20 22.14
N LYS A 192 -29.89 27.84 22.91
CA LYS A 192 -31.27 28.31 22.74
C LYS A 192 -31.90 28.60 24.09
#